data_AF-A0A529P459-F1
#
_entry.id   AF-A0A529P459-F1
#
_cell.length_a   1.000
_cell.length_b   1.000
_cell.length_c   1.000
_cell.angle_alpha   90.00
_cell.angle_beta   90.00
_cell.angle_gamma   90.00
#
_symmetry.space_group_name_H-M   'P 1'
#
loop_
_entity.id
_entity.type
_entity.pdbx_description
1 polymer ?
#
loop_
_entity_poly.entity_id
_entity_poly.type
_entity_poly.pdbx_seq_one_letter_code
_entity_poly.pdbx_strand_id
1 'polypeptide(L)' 'VRTYLEDMAIGSDLFAAMQSVLYSSHRQLEPEMMLKVGLTTGPQSVDALTGATICAATPKPENCRVAPSPNAQAEAPAKL' A
#
# COMPACT_ATOMS: atom_id res chain seq x y z
N VAL A 1 -2.33 23.23 -4.29
CA VAL A 1 -1.66 21.91 -4.15
C VAL A 1 -0.83 21.81 -2.88
N ARG A 2 0.05 22.78 -2.55
CA ARG A 2 0.90 22.72 -1.36
C ARG A 2 0.13 22.46 -0.05
N THR A 3 -0.86 23.29 0.26
CA THR A 3 -1.71 23.14 1.46
C THR A 3 -2.39 21.78 1.52
N TYR A 4 -2.92 21.28 0.40
CA TYR A 4 -3.53 19.96 0.34
C TYR A 4 -2.54 18.83 0.64
N LEU A 5 -1.29 18.93 0.18
CA LEU A 5 -0.26 17.93 0.49
C LEU A 5 0.17 18.02 1.95
N GLU A 6 0.29 19.23 2.51
CA GLU A 6 0.54 19.43 3.94
C GLU A 6 -0.57 18.83 4.81
N ASP A 7 -1.84 19.01 4.43
CA ASP A 7 -2.99 18.41 5.11
C ASP A 7 -2.96 16.87 5.06
N MET A 8 -2.37 16.28 4.01
CA MET A 8 -2.11 14.83 3.91
C MET A 8 -0.81 14.39 4.59
N ALA A 9 -0.18 15.27 5.38
CA ALA A 9 1.11 15.06 6.04
C ALA A 9 2.27 14.74 5.07
N ILE A 10 2.18 15.21 3.82
CA ILE A 10 3.25 15.11 2.82
C ILE A 10 4.19 16.31 2.96
N GLY A 11 5.47 16.03 3.17
CA GLY A 11 6.50 17.02 3.44
C GLY A 11 6.86 17.90 2.23
N SER A 12 7.16 19.17 2.49
CA SER A 12 7.54 20.14 1.45
C SER A 12 8.84 19.78 0.71
N ASP A 13 9.69 18.94 1.31
CA ASP A 13 10.90 18.40 0.70
C ASP A 13 10.61 17.63 -0.61
N LEU A 14 9.37 17.14 -0.80
CA LEU A 14 8.94 16.51 -2.05
C LEU A 14 9.11 17.45 -3.25
N PHE A 15 8.79 18.74 -3.10
CA PHE A 15 8.88 19.68 -4.21
C PHE A 15 10.32 19.92 -4.66
N ALA A 16 11.27 19.91 -3.74
CA ALA A 16 12.69 20.00 -4.05
C ALA A 16 13.18 18.74 -4.77
N ALA A 17 12.74 17.56 -4.33
CA ALA A 17 13.08 16.29 -4.97
C ALA A 17 12.47 16.16 -6.37
N MET A 18 11.24 16.63 -6.59
CA MET A 18 10.63 16.61 -7.93
C MET A 18 11.36 17.55 -8.89
N GLN A 19 11.83 18.70 -8.40
CA GLN A 19 12.60 19.65 -9.21
C GLN A 19 13.98 19.12 -9.60
N SER A 20 14.63 18.31 -8.76
CA SER A 20 15.91 17.68 -9.10
C SER A 20 15.75 16.54 -10.13
N VAL A 21 14.61 15.84 -10.11
CA VAL A 21 14.30 14.76 -11.07
C VAL A 21 13.97 15.29 -12.49
N LEU A 22 13.45 16.51 -12.61
CA LEU A 22 13.12 17.14 -13.91
C LEU A 22 14.33 17.29 -14.86
N TYR A 23 15.56 17.32 -14.32
CA TYR A 23 16.78 17.50 -15.12
C TYR A 23 17.39 16.20 -15.66
N SER A 24 16.91 15.03 -15.25
CA SER A 24 17.48 13.75 -15.69
C SER A 24 16.42 12.65 -15.71
N SER A 25 15.70 12.54 -16.84
CA SER A 25 14.98 11.32 -17.26
C SER A 25 14.28 10.55 -16.12
N HIS A 26 13.14 11.05 -15.63
CA HIS A 26 12.13 10.32 -14.84
C HIS A 26 12.71 9.29 -13.84
N ARG A 27 13.68 9.69 -13.00
CA ARG A 27 14.10 8.82 -11.91
C ARG A 27 12.96 8.66 -10.91
N GLN A 28 12.68 7.40 -10.58
CA GLN A 28 11.83 7.05 -9.45
C GLN A 28 12.44 7.65 -8.18
N LEU A 29 11.61 8.16 -7.28
CA LEU A 29 12.10 8.57 -5.96
C LEU A 29 12.64 7.34 -5.23
N GLU A 30 13.80 7.50 -4.60
CA GLU A 30 14.35 6.45 -3.74
C GLU A 30 13.33 6.12 -2.62
N PRO A 31 13.16 4.85 -2.23
CA PRO A 31 12.16 4.45 -1.22
C PRO A 31 12.29 5.20 0.11
N GLU A 32 13.52 5.48 0.52
CA GLU A 32 13.83 6.26 1.73
C GLU A 32 13.33 7.70 1.62
N MET A 33 13.41 8.31 0.43
CA MET A 33 12.89 9.64 0.18
C MET A 33 11.36 9.63 0.21
N MET A 34 10.72 8.61 -0.38
CA MET A 34 9.27 8.45 -0.33
C MET A 34 8.76 8.35 1.11
N LEU A 35 9.46 7.60 1.97
CA LEU A 35 9.14 7.50 3.39
C LEU A 35 9.37 8.85 4.11
N LYS A 36 10.51 9.51 3.86
CA LYS A 36 10.86 10.80 4.48
C LYS A 36 9.82 11.88 4.19
N VAL A 37 9.28 11.92 2.98
CA VAL A 37 8.30 12.94 2.58
C VAL A 37 6.85 12.53 2.83
N GLY A 38 6.59 11.36 3.42
CA GLY A 38 5.23 10.91 3.75
C GLY A 38 4.43 10.37 2.56
N LEU A 39 5.08 9.94 1.48
CA LEU A 39 4.42 9.26 0.36
C LEU A 39 4.14 7.78 0.64
N THR A 40 4.90 7.17 1.54
CA THR A 40 4.65 5.82 2.04
C THR A 40 4.60 5.84 3.57
N THR A 41 3.85 4.88 4.13
CA THR A 41 3.76 4.68 5.59
C THR A 41 4.84 3.74 6.12
N GLY A 42 5.66 3.14 5.25
CA GLY A 42 6.75 2.25 5.61
C GLY A 42 7.63 1.87 4.40
N PRO A 43 8.75 1.15 4.65
CA PRO A 43 9.69 0.71 3.61
C PRO A 43 9.21 -0.54 2.85
N GLN A 44 8.17 -1.20 3.36
CA GLN A 44 7.66 -2.44 2.81
C GLN A 44 6.94 -2.22 1.48
N SER A 45 6.99 -3.20 0.58
CA SER A 45 6.20 -3.15 -0.65
C SER A 45 4.71 -3.34 -0.38
N VAL A 46 3.88 -2.99 -1.36
CA VAL A 46 2.43 -3.20 -1.29
C VAL A 46 2.09 -4.68 -1.07
N ASP A 47 2.88 -5.59 -1.63
CA ASP A 47 2.71 -7.03 -1.49
C ASP A 47 2.83 -7.51 -0.04
N ALA A 48 3.53 -6.78 0.82
CA ALA A 48 3.58 -7.08 2.25
C ALA A 48 2.22 -6.87 2.95
N LEU A 49 1.29 -6.11 2.34
CA LEU A 49 -0.04 -5.82 2.86
C LEU A 49 -1.16 -6.44 2.00
N THR A 50 -0.88 -6.78 0.73
CA THR A 50 -1.87 -7.32 -0.21
C THR A 50 -1.52 -8.72 -0.74
N GLY A 51 -0.40 -9.30 -0.32
CA GLY A 51 0.03 -10.62 -0.75
C GLY A 51 -0.98 -11.70 -0.39
N ALA A 52 -1.06 -12.75 -1.21
CA ALA A 52 -2.02 -13.85 -1.01
C ALA A 52 -1.90 -14.53 0.37
N THR A 53 -0.73 -14.43 0.99
CA THR A 53 -0.42 -15.01 2.30
C THR A 53 -0.65 -14.06 3.47
N ILE A 54 -1.13 -12.83 3.26
CA ILE A 54 -1.28 -11.83 4.34
C ILE A 54 -2.19 -12.32 5.48
N CYS A 55 -3.22 -13.09 5.15
CA CYS A 55 -4.13 -13.70 6.12
C CYS A 55 -3.64 -15.03 6.71
N ALA A 56 -2.46 -15.51 6.30
CA ALA A 56 -1.76 -16.65 6.90
C ALA A 56 -0.69 -16.21 7.92
N ALA A 57 -0.53 -14.89 8.14
CA ALA A 57 0.37 -14.36 9.16
C ALA A 57 -0.07 -14.78 10.57
N THR A 58 0.90 -14.89 11.50
CA THR A 58 0.65 -15.21 12.91
C THR A 58 1.19 -14.07 13.80
N PRO A 59 0.34 -13.39 14.59
CA PRO A 59 -1.10 -13.58 14.73
C PRO A 59 -1.88 -13.18 13.47
N LYS A 60 -3.05 -13.80 13.27
CA LYS A 60 -3.90 -13.50 12.12
C LYS A 60 -4.42 -12.06 12.22
N PRO A 61 -4.31 -11.23 11.17
CA PRO A 61 -4.91 -9.90 11.18
C PRO A 61 -6.44 -9.96 11.38
N GLU A 62 -6.97 -9.07 12.21
CA GLU A 62 -8.41 -9.03 12.57
C GLU A 62 -9.33 -8.73 11.39
N ASN A 63 -8.84 -8.02 10.38
CA ASN A 63 -9.58 -7.71 9.16
C ASN A 63 -9.65 -8.90 8.17
N CYS A 64 -8.89 -9.97 8.40
CA CYS A 64 -8.90 -11.15 7.55
C CYS A 64 -10.13 -12.01 7.79
N ARG A 65 -11.05 -11.98 6.81
CA ARG A 65 -12.18 -12.92 6.76
C ARG A 65 -11.66 -14.34 6.58
N VAL A 66 -12.34 -15.29 7.21
CA VAL A 66 -12.11 -16.71 6.93
C VAL A 66 -12.55 -16.95 5.49
N ALA A 67 -11.63 -17.40 4.62
CA ALA A 67 -12.01 -17.83 3.29
C ALA A 67 -13.07 -18.94 3.43
N PRO A 68 -14.19 -18.89 2.68
CA PRO A 68 -15.16 -19.97 2.73
C PRO A 68 -14.43 -21.28 2.40
N SER A 69 -14.64 -22.32 3.22
CA SER A 69 -14.07 -23.63 2.93
C SER A 69 -14.45 -24.04 1.50
N PRO A 70 -13.58 -24.75 0.76
CA PRO A 70 -13.91 -25.19 -0.60
C PRO A 70 -15.24 -25.97 -0.69
N ASN A 71 -15.65 -26.60 0.41
CA ASN A 71 -16.94 -27.30 0.55
C ASN A 71 -18.15 -26.37 0.72
N ALA A 72 -17.96 -25.09 1.08
CA ALA A 72 -19.06 -24.15 1.29
C ALA A 72 -19.82 -23.82 -0.01
N GLN A 73 -19.16 -23.97 -1.17
CA GLN A 73 -19.82 -23.81 -2.48
C GLN A 73 -20.54 -25.09 -2.92
N ALA A 74 -20.17 -26.25 -2.36
CA ALA A 74 -20.82 -27.54 -2.63
C ALA A 74 -22.11 -27.74 -1.82
N GLU A 75 -22.27 -27.02 -0.69
CA GLU A 75 -23.48 -27.06 0.16
C GLU A 75 -24.50 -25.95 -0.17
N ALA A 76 -24.20 -25.07 -1.13
CA ALA A 76 -25.18 -24.09 -1.59
C ALA A 76 -26.35 -24.82 -2.28
N PRO A 77 -27.61 -24.63 -1.85
CA PRO A 77 -28.74 -25.30 -2.48
C PRO A 77 -28.80 -24.91 -3.96
N ALA A 78 -29.00 -25.91 -4.82
CA ALA A 78 -29.25 -25.66 -6.23
C ALA A 78 -30.42 -24.67 -6.34
N LYS A 79 -30.18 -23.51 -6.96
CA LYS A 79 -31.26 -22.56 -7.26
C LYS A 79 -32.26 -23.30 -8.14
N LEU A 80 -33.47 -23.48 -7.62
CA LEU A 80 -34.64 -23.95 -8.37
C LEU A 80 -35.06 -22.92 -9.42
#